data_AF-A0A1M6CAI5-F1
#
_entry.id   AF-A0A1M6CAI5-F1
#
_cell.length_a   1.000
_cell.length_b   1.000
_cell.length_c   1.000
_cell.angle_alpha   90.00
_cell.angle_beta   90.00
_cell.angle_gamma   90.00
#
_symmetry.space_group_name_H-M   'P 1'
#
loop_
_entity.id
_entity.type
_entity.pdbx_description
1 polymer ?
#
loop_
_entity_poly.entity_id
_entity_poly.type
_entity_poly.pdbx_seq_one_letter_code
_entity_poly.pdbx_strand_id
1 'polypeptide(L)'
;MGFVPDQIDAFLENFEKNKDKIRHFEGCSHLQLLRDIQHTHQFFTYSHWESEEHLNNYRNSALFKEVWANTKNKFNQRPEAWSVDAV
;
A
#
# COMPACT_ATOMS: atom_id res chain seq x y z
N MET A 1 4.10 4.67 -6.27
CA MET A 1 5.14 4.73 -5.23
C MET A 1 6.48 4.37 -5.87
N GLY A 2 7.42 5.30 -5.96
CA GLY A 2 8.78 5.01 -6.45
C GLY A 2 9.71 4.70 -5.29
N PHE A 3 10.49 3.63 -5.40
CA PHE A 3 11.42 3.15 -4.37
C PHE A 3 12.87 3.33 -4.79
N VAL A 4 13.75 3.55 -3.81
CA VAL A 4 15.21 3.40 -4.03
C VAL A 4 15.47 1.93 -4.41
N PRO A 5 16.23 1.63 -5.49
CA PRO A 5 16.41 0.26 -5.98
C PRO A 5 16.85 -0.75 -4.91
N ASP A 6 17.81 -0.37 -4.08
CA ASP A 6 18.36 -1.22 -3.01
C ASP A 6 17.38 -1.45 -1.83
N GLN A 7 16.26 -0.74 -1.80
CA GLN A 7 15.22 -0.86 -0.77
C GLN A 7 13.99 -1.64 -1.26
N ILE A 8 13.99 -2.08 -2.53
CA ILE A 8 12.85 -2.79 -3.12
C ILE A 8 12.57 -4.10 -2.37
N ASP A 9 13.60 -4.92 -2.12
CA ASP A 9 13.40 -6.21 -1.45
C ASP A 9 12.90 -6.02 -0.01
N ALA A 10 13.46 -5.04 0.70
CA ALA A 10 12.99 -4.68 2.03
C ALA A 10 11.53 -4.19 2.05
N PHE A 11 11.09 -3.49 0.99
CA PHE A 11 9.69 -3.12 0.82
C PHE A 11 8.81 -4.35 0.56
N LEU A 12 9.21 -5.23 -0.36
CA LEU A 12 8.46 -6.44 -0.70
C LEU A 12 8.29 -7.35 0.51
N GLU A 13 9.33 -7.57 1.30
CA GLU A 13 9.24 -8.33 2.54
C GLU A 13 8.28 -7.69 3.55
N ASN A 14 8.34 -6.37 3.72
CA ASN A 14 7.44 -5.66 4.63
C ASN A 14 5.98 -5.74 4.16
N PHE A 15 5.74 -5.65 2.85
CA PHE A 15 4.41 -5.83 2.27
C PHE A 15 3.91 -7.26 2.49
N GLU A 16 4.71 -8.27 2.16
CA GLU A 16 4.37 -9.68 2.32
C GLU A 16 4.02 -10.05 3.77
N LYS A 17 4.76 -9.51 4.76
CA LYS A 17 4.48 -9.72 6.19
C LYS A 17 3.16 -9.11 6.67
N ASN A 18 2.65 -8.09 5.98
CA ASN A 18 1.49 -7.32 6.44
C ASN A 18 0.27 -7.44 5.51
N LYS A 19 0.42 -7.92 4.28
CA LYS A 19 -0.65 -7.98 3.27
C LYS A 19 -1.88 -8.70 3.78
N ASP A 20 -1.71 -9.79 4.53
CA ASP A 20 -2.84 -10.57 5.04
C ASP A 20 -3.55 -9.83 6.17
N LYS A 21 -2.83 -9.10 7.03
CA LYS A 21 -3.46 -8.26 8.05
C LYS A 21 -4.30 -7.14 7.42
N ILE A 22 -3.80 -6.55 6.33
CA ILE A 22 -4.51 -5.49 5.60
C ILE A 22 -5.74 -6.08 4.88
N ARG A 23 -5.59 -7.23 4.22
CA ARG A 23 -6.68 -7.91 3.50
C ARG A 23 -7.80 -8.38 4.43
N HIS A 24 -7.49 -8.72 5.68
CA HIS A 24 -8.47 -9.09 6.70
C HIS A 24 -8.91 -7.90 7.57
N PHE A 25 -8.50 -6.66 7.23
CA PHE A 25 -9.01 -5.48 7.92
C PHE A 25 -10.49 -5.30 7.58
N GLU A 26 -11.28 -4.86 8.56
CA GLU A 26 -12.72 -4.68 8.42
C GLU A 26 -13.05 -3.80 7.21
N GLY A 27 -13.92 -4.32 6.33
CA GLY A 27 -14.34 -3.67 5.09
C GLY A 27 -13.33 -3.72 3.95
N CYS A 28 -12.16 -4.37 4.08
CA CYS A 28 -11.26 -4.61 2.96
C CYS A 28 -11.61 -5.93 2.27
N SER A 29 -12.01 -5.88 1.00
CA SER A 29 -12.36 -7.08 0.22
C SER A 29 -11.28 -7.51 -0.77
N HIS A 30 -10.36 -6.61 -1.10
CA HIS A 30 -9.30 -6.87 -2.06
C HIS A 30 -8.04 -6.07 -1.75
N LEU A 31 -6.88 -6.68 -1.96
CA LEU A 31 -5.57 -6.03 -1.92
C LEU A 31 -4.61 -6.70 -2.91
N GLN A 32 -4.07 -5.90 -3.82
CA GLN A 32 -3.09 -6.30 -4.82
C GLN A 32 -1.91 -5.32 -4.85
N LEU A 33 -0.70 -5.87 -4.98
CA LEU A 33 0.50 -5.11 -5.30
C LEU A 33 0.77 -5.24 -6.80
N LEU A 34 0.96 -4.10 -7.45
CA LEU A 34 1.29 -3.99 -8.86
C LEU A 34 2.67 -3.36 -9.01
N ARG A 35 3.40 -3.77 -10.04
CA ARG A 35 4.69 -3.20 -10.43
C ARG A 35 4.56 -2.66 -11.84
N ASP A 36 5.12 -1.47 -12.08
CA ASP A 36 5.15 -0.91 -13.42
C ASP A 36 5.97 -1.80 -14.36
N ILE A 37 5.52 -1.90 -15.62
CA ILE A 37 6.12 -2.79 -16.63
C ILE A 37 7.41 -2.23 -17.24
N GLN A 38 7.64 -0.91 -17.18
CA GLN A 38 8.82 -0.23 -17.72
C GLN A 38 9.76 0.23 -16.59
N HIS A 39 9.19 0.68 -15.48
CA HIS A 39 9.91 1.23 -14.34
C HIS A 39 9.84 0.29 -13.14
N THR A 40 10.78 -0.64 -13.06
CA THR A 40 10.80 -1.70 -12.03
C THR A 40 10.91 -1.18 -10.58
N HIS A 41 11.24 0.09 -10.36
CA HIS A 41 11.22 0.71 -9.04
C HIS A 41 9.87 1.38 -8.69
N GLN A 42 8.91 1.34 -9.60
CA GLN A 42 7.58 1.90 -9.43
C GLN A 42 6.57 0.81 -9.07
N PHE A 43 5.86 1.03 -7.97
CA PHE A 43 4.85 0.12 -7.44
C PHE A 43 3.53 0.84 -7.16
N PHE A 44 2.43 0.09 -7.20
CA PHE A 44 1.08 0.55 -6.88
C PHE A 44 0.40 -0.46 -5.97
N THR A 45 -0.38 0.01 -5.02
CA THR A 45 -1.28 -0.83 -4.24
C THR A 45 -2.70 -0.53 -4.66
N TYR A 46 -3.43 -1.57 -5.05
CA TYR A 46 -4.83 -1.48 -5.41
C TYR A 46 -5.65 -2.25 -4.39
N SER A 47 -6.66 -1.59 -3.83
CA SER A 47 -7.49 -2.18 -2.77
C SER A 47 -8.94 -1.76 -2.89
N HIS A 48 -9.85 -2.69 -2.57
CA HIS A 48 -11.28 -2.43 -2.51
C HIS A 48 -11.74 -2.34 -1.07
N TRP A 49 -12.60 -1.35 -0.82
CA TRP A 49 -13.15 -1.06 0.48
C TRP A 49 -14.67 -0.95 0.39
N GLU A 50 -15.38 -1.47 1.37
CA GLU A 50 -16.85 -1.44 1.43
C GLU A 50 -17.40 -0.02 1.55
N SER A 51 -16.67 0.88 2.21
CA SER A 51 -16.99 2.30 2.28
C SER A 51 -15.76 3.15 2.54
N GLU A 52 -15.89 4.47 2.36
CA GLU A 52 -14.86 5.43 2.73
C GLU A 52 -14.54 5.40 4.23
N GLU A 53 -15.54 5.12 5.07
CA GLU A 53 -15.36 4.99 6.52
C GLU A 53 -14.41 3.83 6.88
N HIS A 54 -14.61 2.64 6.29
CA HIS A 54 -13.71 1.50 6.50
C HIS A 54 -12.28 1.82 6.07
N LEU A 55 -12.11 2.47 4.91
CA LEU A 55 -10.82 2.92 4.42
C LEU A 55 -10.15 3.92 5.37
N ASN A 56 -10.92 4.88 5.90
CA ASN A 56 -10.39 5.88 6.84
C ASN A 56 -10.06 5.26 8.20
N ASN A 57 -10.83 4.28 8.67
CA ASN A 57 -10.51 3.50 9.87
C ASN A 57 -9.17 2.75 9.69
N TYR A 58 -8.96 2.13 8.53
CA TYR A 58 -7.66 1.54 8.19
C TYR A 58 -6.54 2.58 8.17
N ARG A 59 -6.70 3.70 7.48
CA ARG A 59 -5.69 4.79 7.41
C ARG A 59 -5.32 5.36 8.78
N ASN A 60 -6.25 5.37 9.73
CA ASN A 60 -6.02 5.86 11.10
C ASN A 60 -5.51 4.78 12.06
N SER A 61 -5.52 3.51 11.65
CA SER A 61 -5.13 2.36 12.48
C SER A 61 -3.64 2.35 12.83
N ALA A 62 -3.31 1.64 13.91
CA ALA A 62 -1.92 1.38 14.28
C ALA A 62 -1.17 0.58 13.20
N LEU A 63 -1.86 -0.39 12.58
CA LEU A 63 -1.33 -1.21 11.49
C LEU A 63 -0.85 -0.33 10.33
N PHE A 64 -1.70 0.59 9.85
CA PHE A 64 -1.32 1.48 8.76
C PHE A 64 -0.15 2.37 9.16
N LYS A 65 -0.18 2.98 10.35
CA LYS A 65 0.90 3.87 10.82
C LYS A 65 2.24 3.15 10.88
N GLU A 66 2.27 1.91 11.37
CA GLU A 66 3.48 1.08 11.45
C GLU A 66 4.02 0.73 10.05
N VAL A 67 3.16 0.16 9.19
CA VAL A 67 3.53 -0.25 7.83
C VAL A 67 3.97 0.96 7.00
N TRP A 68 3.26 2.08 7.12
CA TRP A 68 3.56 3.32 6.41
C TRP A 68 4.85 3.96 6.88
N ALA A 69 5.12 4.00 8.19
CA ALA A 69 6.37 4.54 8.72
C ALA A 69 7.59 3.78 8.22
N ASN A 70 7.48 2.45 8.07
CA ASN A 70 8.54 1.62 7.49
C ASN A 70 8.70 1.85 5.98
N THR A 71 7.58 1.89 5.25
CA THR A 71 7.55 1.98 3.79
C THR A 71 8.02 3.36 3.30
N LYS A 72 7.57 4.44 3.93
CA LYS A 72 7.82 5.81 3.46
C LYS A 72 9.30 6.20 3.40
N ASN A 73 10.13 5.62 4.25
CA ASN A 73 11.56 5.90 4.30
C ASN A 73 12.35 5.28 3.14
N LYS A 74 11.70 4.48 2.30
CA LYS A 74 12.31 3.76 1.16
C LYS A 74 12.03 4.44 -0.18
N PHE A 75 11.25 5.52 -0.19
CA PHE A 75 10.86 6.17 -1.43
C PHE A 75 11.98 7.02 -2.02
N ASN A 76 12.06 7.04 -3.36
CA ASN A 76 12.90 7.97 -4.11
C ASN A 76 12.10 9.17 -4.65
N GLN A 77 10.78 9.16 -4.48
CA GLN A 77 9.87 10.23 -4.89
C GLN A 77 8.65 10.29 -3.99
N ARG A 78 7.95 11.44 -3.98
CA ARG A 78 6.74 11.59 -3.20
C ARG A 78 5.67 10.59 -3.68
N PRO A 79 5.05 9.78 -2.80
CA PRO A 79 3.98 8.88 -3.19
C PRO A 79 2.69 9.67 -3.46
N GLU A 80 1.89 9.15 -4.39
CA GLU A 80 0.57 9.67 -4.73
C GLU A 80 -0.48 8.59 -4.50
N ALA A 81 -1.70 9.01 -4.16
CA ALA A 81 -2.81 8.12 -3.87
C ALA A 81 -4.15 8.79 -4.20
N TRP A 82 -5.10 7.99 -4.65
CA TRP A 82 -6.46 8.41 -4.96
C TRP A 82 -7.44 7.37 -4.42
N SER A 83 -8.59 7.83 -3.97
CA SER A 83 -9.80 7.02 -3.78
C SER A 83 -10.72 7.33 -4.95
N VAL A 84 -11.21 6.31 -5.64
CA VAL A 84 -11.96 6.45 -6.90
C VAL A 84 -13.19 5.55 -6.91
N ASP A 85 -14.22 5.97 -7.62
CA ASP A 85 -15.41 5.16 -7.95
C ASP A 85 -15.36 4.71 -9.41
N ALA A 86 -16.02 3.58 -9.69
CA ALA A 86 -16.28 3.15 -11.06
C ALA A 86 -17.39 4.02 -11.69
N VAL A 87 -17.30 4.25 -12.99
CA VAL A 87 -18.31 4.96 -13.79
C VAL A 87 -19.13 3.96 -14.59
#